data_AF-A0A7K2AWQ4-F1
#
_entry.id   AF-A0A7K2AWQ4-F1
#
_cell.length_a   1.000
_cell.length_b   1.000
_cell.length_c   1.000
_cell.angle_alpha   90.00
_cell.angle_beta   90.00
_cell.angle_gamma   90.00
#
_symmetry.space_group_name_H-M   'P 1'
#
loop_
_entity.id
_entity.type
_entity.pdbx_description
1 polymer ?
#
loop_
_entity_poly.entity_id
_entity_poly.type
_entity_poly.pdbx_seq_one_letter_code
_entity_poly.pdbx_strand_id
1 'polypeptide(L)'
;MSSFRTYLQFLESSPVDADDSCLEGTPVLSEIVEPEAVLQWAPTVCAVFDPVDASTALCIISYESGGDPDSTNRDDPGRGSFGLMQINSDWWIGSEYHERMVGWFGRDDETYLDPAVNIGAAALLVNDPSLTGWHAWPSSRLCPHRHHEHTA
;
A
#
# COMPACT_ATOMS: atom_id res chain seq x y z
N MET A 1 13.64 13.63 10.04
CA MET A 1 13.94 12.20 10.33
C MET A 1 13.62 11.92 11.79
N SER A 2 12.34 11.77 12.12
CA SER A 2 11.89 11.33 13.43
C SER A 2 10.64 10.50 13.23
N SER A 3 10.62 9.33 13.87
CA SER A 3 9.42 8.60 14.27
C SER A 3 8.73 7.66 13.27
N PHE A 4 9.41 6.58 12.86
CA PHE A 4 8.74 5.30 12.51
C PHE A 4 8.84 4.27 13.64
N ARG A 5 9.83 4.40 14.55
CA ARG A 5 9.97 3.50 15.71
C ARG A 5 8.83 3.64 16.73
N THR A 6 8.18 4.80 16.77
CA THR A 6 6.96 5.05 17.55
C THR A 6 5.71 4.48 16.87
N TYR A 7 5.77 4.22 15.56
CA TYR A 7 4.63 3.84 14.72
C TYR A 7 4.26 2.36 14.89
N LEU A 8 5.24 1.47 14.94
CA LEU A 8 5.01 0.05 15.26
C LEU A 8 4.43 -0.16 16.68
N GLN A 9 4.70 0.75 17.62
CA GLN A 9 4.08 0.74 18.95
C GLN A 9 2.64 1.26 18.95
N PHE A 10 2.22 2.01 17.93
CA PHE A 10 0.87 2.58 17.84
C PHE A 10 -0.14 1.57 17.26
N LEU A 11 0.32 0.68 16.38
CA LEU A 11 -0.50 -0.37 15.74
C LEU A 11 -1.01 -1.46 16.71
N GLU A 12 -0.52 -1.50 17.95
CA GLU A 12 -1.04 -2.40 19.00
C GLU A 12 -2.32 -1.87 19.68
N SER A 13 -2.80 -0.68 19.31
CA SER A 13 -4.02 -0.06 19.85
C SER A 13 -5.18 -0.21 18.86
N SER A 14 -6.30 -0.80 19.31
CA SER A 14 -7.48 -1.13 18.49
C SER A 14 -8.04 0.00 17.61
N PRO A 15 -8.73 -0.33 16.49
CA PRO A 15 -9.18 0.62 15.48
C PRO A 15 -10.61 1.08 15.76
N VAL A 16 -10.79 2.33 16.15
CA VAL A 16 -12.05 3.06 16.05
C VAL A 16 -11.66 4.53 16.05
N ASP A 17 -12.17 5.27 15.07
CA ASP A 17 -11.90 6.69 14.80
C ASP A 17 -10.67 6.96 13.91
N ALA A 18 -10.62 6.31 12.72
CA ALA A 18 -9.92 6.95 11.60
C ALA A 18 -10.69 8.23 11.25
N ASP A 19 -10.12 9.36 11.66
CA ASP A 19 -10.54 10.70 11.30
C ASP A 19 -10.69 10.78 9.77
N ASP A 20 -11.92 11.08 9.32
CA ASP A 20 -12.34 11.24 7.92
C ASP A 20 -11.51 12.30 7.18
N SER A 21 -10.69 13.07 7.91
CA SER A 21 -9.76 14.08 7.40
C SER A 21 -8.66 13.53 6.48
N CYS A 22 -8.40 12.21 6.50
CA CYS A 22 -7.37 11.60 5.66
C CYS A 22 -7.84 11.21 4.25
N LEU A 23 -9.12 11.31 3.92
CA LEU A 23 -9.67 10.98 2.60
C LEU A 23 -10.12 12.26 1.89
N GLU A 24 -9.17 13.11 1.48
CA GLU A 24 -9.50 14.25 0.62
C GLU A 24 -9.83 13.77 -0.79
N GLY A 25 -11.05 14.06 -1.25
CA GLY A 25 -11.54 13.61 -2.55
C GLY A 25 -12.04 12.16 -2.52
N THR A 26 -12.80 11.81 -1.46
CA THR A 26 -13.46 10.50 -1.24
C THR A 26 -13.60 9.72 -2.54
N PRO A 27 -12.92 8.56 -2.66
CA PRO A 27 -13.11 7.72 -3.83
C PRO A 27 -14.61 7.48 -3.95
N VAL A 28 -15.16 7.61 -5.15
CA VAL A 28 -16.58 7.35 -5.36
C VAL A 28 -16.76 5.86 -5.08
N LEU A 29 -17.14 5.52 -3.85
CA LEU A 29 -17.16 4.15 -3.33
C LEU A 29 -18.08 3.23 -4.15
N SER A 30 -18.96 3.79 -4.98
CA SER A 30 -19.76 3.04 -5.96
C SER A 30 -18.94 2.34 -7.04
N GLU A 31 -17.66 2.69 -7.20
CA GLU A 31 -16.72 2.04 -8.13
C GLU A 31 -15.85 0.98 -7.45
N ILE A 32 -15.93 0.86 -6.11
CA ILE A 32 -15.21 -0.13 -5.33
C ILE A 32 -16.05 -1.41 -5.28
N VAL A 33 -15.45 -2.53 -5.68
CA VAL A 33 -16.13 -3.82 -5.82
C VAL A 33 -16.65 -4.32 -4.46
N GLU A 34 -15.97 -3.98 -3.35
CA GLU A 34 -16.34 -4.36 -1.98
C GLU A 34 -15.96 -3.25 -0.97
N PRO A 35 -16.77 -2.18 -0.82
CA PRO A 35 -16.36 -0.97 -0.11
C PRO A 35 -16.04 -1.20 1.38
N GLU A 36 -16.76 -2.08 2.07
CA GLU A 36 -16.48 -2.36 3.49
C GLU A 36 -15.16 -3.11 3.69
N ALA A 37 -14.88 -4.11 2.85
CA ALA A 37 -13.65 -4.90 2.90
C ALA A 37 -12.41 -4.07 2.58
N VAL A 38 -12.56 -3.01 1.79
CA VAL A 38 -11.49 -2.07 1.47
C VAL A 38 -11.35 -1.00 2.56
N LEU A 39 -12.45 -0.39 3.00
CA LEU A 39 -12.43 0.75 3.92
C LEU A 39 -11.91 0.40 5.32
N GLN A 40 -11.99 -0.86 5.76
CA GLN A 40 -11.35 -1.29 7.01
C GLN A 40 -9.83 -1.01 7.03
N TRP A 41 -9.19 -0.87 5.86
CA TRP A 41 -7.77 -0.58 5.73
C TRP A 41 -7.45 0.91 5.67
N ALA A 42 -8.45 1.79 5.62
CA ALA A 42 -8.26 3.23 5.61
C ALA A 42 -7.37 3.74 6.77
N PRO A 43 -7.52 3.27 8.03
CA PRO A 43 -6.62 3.70 9.11
C PRO A 43 -5.14 3.41 8.81
N THR A 44 -4.83 2.23 8.27
CA THR A 44 -3.45 1.82 7.95
C THR A 44 -2.92 2.59 6.75
N VAL A 45 -3.73 2.77 5.71
CA VAL A 45 -3.39 3.53 4.50
C VAL A 45 -3.11 5.00 4.86
N CYS A 46 -4.03 5.65 5.55
CA CYS A 46 -3.91 7.06 5.94
C CYS A 46 -2.75 7.34 6.88
N ALA A 47 -2.26 6.31 7.56
CA ALA A 47 -1.13 6.44 8.46
C ALA A 47 0.23 6.39 7.75
N VAL A 48 0.29 6.05 6.45
CA VAL A 48 1.53 6.05 5.65
C VAL A 48 1.48 6.88 4.36
N PHE A 49 0.29 7.17 3.83
CA PHE A 49 0.08 8.00 2.65
C PHE A 49 -0.46 9.38 3.02
N ASP A 50 -0.17 10.39 2.21
CA ASP A 50 -0.90 11.65 2.28
C ASP A 50 -2.36 11.46 1.82
N PRO A 51 -3.27 12.41 2.09
CA PRO A 51 -4.70 12.20 1.80
C PRO A 51 -5.05 11.92 0.33
N VAL A 52 -4.28 12.45 -0.62
CA VAL A 52 -4.51 12.24 -2.05
C VAL A 52 -4.06 10.84 -2.45
N ASP A 53 -2.87 10.45 -1.98
CA ASP A 53 -2.31 9.12 -2.20
C ASP A 53 -3.08 8.02 -1.45
N ALA A 54 -3.67 8.33 -0.30
CA ALA A 54 -4.50 7.41 0.47
C ALA A 54 -5.74 6.97 -0.32
N SER A 55 -6.40 7.92 -1.00
CA SER A 55 -7.55 7.61 -1.87
C SER A 55 -7.15 6.75 -3.06
N THR A 56 -5.95 6.98 -3.63
CA THR A 56 -5.40 6.14 -4.70
C THR A 56 -5.10 4.72 -4.20
N ALA A 57 -4.45 4.59 -3.04
CA ALA A 57 -4.12 3.31 -2.44
C ALA A 57 -5.37 2.46 -2.17
N LEU A 58 -6.41 3.03 -1.55
CA LEU A 58 -7.66 2.30 -1.30
C LEU A 58 -8.35 1.85 -2.61
N CYS A 59 -8.31 2.68 -3.65
CA CYS A 59 -8.80 2.28 -4.96
C CYS A 59 -7.99 1.12 -5.55
N ILE A 60 -6.65 1.15 -5.44
CA ILE A 60 -5.78 0.04 -5.87
C ILE A 60 -6.10 -1.22 -5.07
N ILE A 61 -6.25 -1.15 -3.74
CA ILE A 61 -6.65 -2.30 -2.91
C ILE A 61 -7.95 -2.93 -3.43
N SER A 62 -8.92 -2.11 -3.84
CA SER A 62 -10.15 -2.62 -4.44
C SER A 62 -9.92 -3.45 -5.71
N TYR A 63 -9.02 -3.02 -6.59
CA TYR A 63 -8.76 -3.70 -7.87
C TYR A 63 -7.83 -4.91 -7.71
N GLU A 64 -6.83 -4.80 -6.84
CA GLU A 64 -5.76 -5.78 -6.72
C GLU A 64 -6.14 -6.95 -5.80
N SER A 65 -6.89 -6.68 -4.73
CA SER A 65 -7.22 -7.71 -3.73
C SER A 65 -8.68 -7.72 -3.28
N GLY A 66 -9.46 -6.69 -3.64
CA GLY A 66 -10.80 -6.50 -3.08
C GLY A 66 -10.78 -6.29 -1.56
N GLY A 67 -9.64 -5.90 -0.98
CA GLY A 67 -9.45 -5.77 0.47
C GLY A 67 -9.06 -7.06 1.18
N ASP A 68 -8.75 -8.15 0.47
CA ASP A 68 -8.28 -9.41 1.05
C ASP A 68 -6.76 -9.41 1.28
N PRO A 69 -6.28 -9.39 2.54
CA PRO A 69 -4.85 -9.41 2.85
C PRO A 69 -4.18 -10.76 2.53
N ASP A 70 -4.96 -11.83 2.35
CA ASP A 70 -4.49 -13.15 1.97
C ASP A 70 -4.53 -13.37 0.45
N SER A 71 -4.88 -12.35 -0.33
CA SER A 71 -4.92 -12.44 -1.80
C SER A 71 -3.52 -12.76 -2.35
N THR A 72 -3.44 -13.79 -3.22
CA THR A 72 -2.20 -14.17 -3.87
C THR A 72 -2.42 -14.46 -5.35
N ASN A 73 -1.54 -13.92 -6.20
CA ASN A 73 -1.40 -14.31 -7.59
C ASN A 73 -0.02 -14.93 -7.81
N ARG A 74 0.06 -16.27 -7.68
CA ARG A 74 1.32 -17.02 -7.81
C ARG A 74 1.80 -17.17 -9.26
N ASP A 75 0.92 -16.88 -10.22
CA ASP A 75 1.21 -17.01 -11.63
C ASP A 75 1.86 -15.73 -12.20
N ASP A 76 1.89 -14.64 -11.43
CA ASP A 76 2.59 -13.42 -11.82
C ASP A 76 4.11 -13.66 -11.96
N PRO A 77 4.74 -13.08 -13.00
CA PRO A 77 6.19 -13.14 -13.16
C PRO A 77 6.90 -12.64 -11.91
N GLY A 78 8.02 -13.26 -11.53
CA GLY A 78 8.78 -12.83 -10.36
C GLY A 78 8.28 -13.37 -9.03
N ARG A 79 7.97 -14.68 -9.03
CA ARG A 79 7.54 -15.50 -7.88
C ARG A 79 6.17 -15.13 -7.29
N GLY A 80 5.42 -14.27 -7.98
CA GLY A 80 4.03 -13.93 -7.66
C GLY A 80 3.85 -12.56 -7.02
N SER A 81 2.58 -12.19 -6.86
CA SER A 81 2.13 -10.94 -6.22
C SER A 81 1.22 -11.27 -5.04
N PHE A 82 1.31 -10.48 -3.96
CA PHE A 82 0.76 -10.87 -2.66
C PHE A 82 0.16 -9.70 -1.88
N GLY A 83 -0.89 -10.00 -1.11
CA GLY A 83 -1.51 -9.11 -0.14
C GLY A 83 -2.37 -8.01 -0.76
N LEU A 84 -2.70 -7.01 0.07
CA LEU A 84 -3.67 -5.96 -0.25
C LEU A 84 -3.35 -5.17 -1.52
N MET A 85 -2.07 -4.83 -1.69
CA MET A 85 -1.53 -4.07 -2.81
C MET A 85 -0.91 -4.98 -3.88
N GLN A 86 -1.04 -6.32 -3.79
CA GLN A 86 -0.41 -7.25 -4.72
C GLN A 86 1.08 -6.92 -5.00
N ILE A 87 1.86 -6.74 -3.92
CA ILE A 87 3.30 -6.46 -4.04
C ILE A 87 3.97 -7.69 -4.63
N ASN A 88 4.65 -7.48 -5.76
CA ASN A 88 5.34 -8.54 -6.46
C ASN A 88 6.65 -8.92 -5.75
N SER A 89 6.86 -10.22 -5.56
CA SER A 89 7.94 -10.71 -4.71
C SER A 89 9.34 -10.49 -5.28
N ASP A 90 9.53 -10.28 -6.59
CA ASP A 90 10.84 -9.92 -7.14
C ASP A 90 11.30 -8.53 -6.66
N TRP A 91 10.37 -7.63 -6.31
CA TRP A 91 10.72 -6.35 -5.70
C TRP A 91 11.21 -6.51 -4.27
N TRP A 92 10.89 -7.61 -3.60
CA TRP A 92 11.26 -7.85 -2.21
C TRP A 92 12.39 -8.87 -2.05
N ILE A 93 12.36 -9.99 -2.77
CA ILE A 93 13.34 -11.09 -2.63
C ILE A 93 14.35 -10.98 -3.77
N GLY A 94 15.59 -10.62 -3.43
CA GLY A 94 16.71 -10.65 -4.37
C GLY A 94 16.92 -9.39 -5.22
N SER A 95 16.16 -8.33 -4.97
CA SER A 95 16.41 -6.99 -5.50
C SER A 95 17.26 -6.15 -4.54
N GLU A 96 17.87 -5.08 -5.05
CA GLU A 96 18.48 -4.02 -4.24
C GLU A 96 17.47 -3.32 -3.29
N TYR A 97 16.17 -3.52 -3.50
CA TYR A 97 15.12 -2.95 -2.67
C TYR A 97 14.88 -3.75 -1.39
N HIS A 98 15.26 -5.03 -1.34
CA HIS A 98 15.16 -5.86 -0.14
C HIS A 98 15.80 -5.17 1.07
N GLU A 99 17.06 -4.73 0.95
CA GLU A 99 17.80 -4.10 2.04
C GLU A 99 17.15 -2.78 2.50
N ARG A 100 16.57 -2.04 1.55
CA ARG A 100 15.88 -0.77 1.84
C ARG A 100 14.58 -1.03 2.60
N MET A 101 13.85 -2.07 2.21
CA MET A 101 12.64 -2.54 2.88
C MET A 101 12.95 -3.06 4.28
N VAL A 102 13.95 -3.93 4.44
CA VAL A 102 14.40 -4.40 5.77
C VAL A 102 14.85 -3.21 6.64
N GLY A 103 15.57 -2.25 6.07
CA GLY A 103 15.98 -1.03 6.78
C GLY A 103 14.80 -0.15 7.20
N TRP A 104 13.73 -0.10 6.39
CA TRP A 104 12.54 0.69 6.67
C TRP A 104 11.64 0.02 7.70
N PHE A 105 11.34 -1.27 7.53
CA PHE A 105 10.43 -2.03 8.41
C PHE A 105 11.13 -2.62 9.63
N GLY A 106 12.46 -2.69 9.64
CA GLY A 106 13.24 -3.27 10.74
C GLY A 106 13.07 -4.78 10.88
N ARG A 107 12.62 -5.47 9.83
CA ARG A 107 12.31 -6.91 9.81
C ARG A 107 12.63 -7.53 8.45
N ASP A 108 13.13 -8.75 8.46
CA ASP A 108 13.63 -9.50 7.30
C ASP A 108 12.79 -10.75 6.96
N ASP A 109 11.69 -10.96 7.69
CA ASP A 109 10.74 -12.04 7.46
C ASP A 109 9.83 -11.76 6.25
N GLU A 110 9.56 -12.81 5.46
CA GLU A 110 8.62 -12.78 4.35
C GLU A 110 7.19 -12.55 4.88
N THR A 111 6.75 -11.30 4.83
CA THR A 111 5.52 -10.81 5.50
C THR A 111 4.54 -10.18 4.51
N TYR A 112 4.51 -10.65 3.25
CA TYR A 112 3.70 -10.04 2.18
C TYR A 112 2.21 -9.97 2.49
N LEU A 113 1.73 -10.85 3.37
CA LEU A 113 0.33 -10.92 3.80
C LEU A 113 0.06 -10.09 5.07
N ASP A 114 1.11 -9.59 5.75
CA ASP A 114 0.96 -8.62 6.82
C ASP A 114 0.47 -7.29 6.20
N PRO A 115 -0.75 -6.83 6.52
CA PRO A 115 -1.34 -5.64 5.90
C PRO A 115 -0.47 -4.39 6.04
N ALA A 116 0.16 -4.20 7.20
CA ALA A 116 0.94 -3.00 7.49
C ALA A 116 2.26 -3.00 6.69
N VAL A 117 2.90 -4.17 6.56
CA VAL A 117 4.09 -4.31 5.72
C VAL A 117 3.73 -4.14 4.24
N ASN A 118 2.63 -4.74 3.79
CA ASN A 118 2.20 -4.69 2.40
C ASN A 118 1.84 -3.25 1.95
N ILE A 119 1.04 -2.54 2.75
CA ILE A 119 0.68 -1.13 2.51
C ILE A 119 1.91 -0.23 2.60
N GLY A 120 2.77 -0.46 3.59
CA GLY A 120 4.02 0.30 3.73
C GLY A 120 4.97 0.10 2.54
N ALA A 121 5.03 -1.11 1.97
CA ALA A 121 5.83 -1.39 0.78
C ALA A 121 5.35 -0.60 -0.43
N ALA A 122 4.05 -0.49 -0.60
CA ALA A 122 3.50 0.39 -1.62
C ALA A 122 3.90 1.85 -1.37
N ALA A 123 3.87 2.31 -0.11
CA ALA A 123 4.30 3.66 0.22
C ALA A 123 5.78 3.92 -0.11
N LEU A 124 6.68 2.94 0.03
CA LEU A 124 8.06 3.11 -0.45
C LEU A 124 8.10 3.27 -1.97
N LEU A 125 7.43 2.39 -2.72
CA LEU A 125 7.42 2.42 -4.19
C LEU A 125 6.91 3.76 -4.74
N VAL A 126 5.95 4.37 -4.04
CA VAL A 126 5.34 5.65 -4.41
C VAL A 126 6.22 6.84 -4.04
N ASN A 127 6.75 6.87 -2.81
CA ASN A 127 7.45 8.05 -2.29
C ASN A 127 8.92 8.15 -2.72
N ASP A 128 9.50 7.07 -3.20
CA ASP A 128 10.87 7.09 -3.68
C ASP A 128 10.95 7.50 -5.15
N PRO A 129 11.53 8.66 -5.47
CA PRO A 129 11.63 9.15 -6.84
C PRO A 129 12.53 8.30 -7.75
N SER A 130 13.33 7.38 -7.19
CA SER A 130 14.15 6.43 -7.95
C SER A 130 13.41 5.14 -8.33
N LEU A 131 12.17 4.97 -7.84
CA LEU A 131 11.34 3.79 -8.09
C LEU A 131 10.21 4.12 -9.07
N THR A 132 9.32 3.16 -9.28
CA THR A 132 8.27 3.18 -10.29
C THR A 132 7.10 4.13 -9.99
N GLY A 133 6.94 4.59 -8.75
CA GLY A 133 5.76 5.34 -8.33
C GLY A 133 4.48 4.50 -8.42
N TRP A 134 3.33 5.16 -8.63
CA TRP A 134 2.05 4.52 -8.88
C TRP A 134 2.01 3.65 -10.16
N HIS A 135 2.98 3.79 -11.08
CA HIS A 135 3.05 3.00 -12.30
C HIS A 135 3.37 1.52 -12.07
N ALA A 136 3.74 1.12 -10.84
CA ALA A 136 3.82 -0.29 -10.48
C ALA A 136 2.47 -1.01 -10.60
N TRP A 137 1.35 -0.28 -10.48
CA TRP A 137 0.00 -0.82 -10.59
C TRP A 137 -0.69 -0.33 -11.85
N PRO A 138 -1.02 -1.20 -12.82
CA PRO A 138 -1.83 -0.82 -13.97
C PRO A 138 -3.21 -0.25 -13.57
N SER A 139 -3.77 -0.73 -12.47
CA SER A 139 -5.05 -0.28 -11.88
C SER A 139 -5.03 1.19 -11.43
N SER A 140 -3.85 1.76 -11.14
CA SER A 140 -3.72 3.19 -10.77
C SER A 140 -4.32 4.14 -11.81
N ARG A 141 -4.37 3.74 -13.09
CA ARG A 141 -4.99 4.51 -14.19
C ARG A 141 -6.50 4.64 -14.06
N LEU A 142 -7.12 3.75 -13.29
CA LEU A 142 -8.55 3.74 -12.97
C LEU A 142 -8.84 4.47 -11.65
N CYS A 143 -7.80 4.89 -10.92
CA CYS A 143 -7.90 5.47 -9.60
C CYS A 143 -7.67 6.99 -9.62
N PRO A 144 -8.25 7.73 -8.66
CA PRO A 144 -8.11 9.18 -8.59
C PRO A 144 -6.69 9.58 -8.18
N HIS A 145 -5.84 9.89 -9.15
CA HIS A 145 -4.49 10.43 -8.90
C HIS A 145 -4.44 11.91 -9.33
N ARG A 146 -3.86 12.79 -8.51
CA ARG A 146 -3.28 14.04 -9.02
C ARG A 146 -1.85 13.76 -9.41
N HIS A 147 -1.46 14.19 -10.62
CA HIS A 147 -0.13 14.03 -11.20
C HIS A 147 1.02 14.41 -10.23
N HIS A 148 1.47 13.48 -9.40
CA HIS A 148 2.87 13.38 -9.01
C HIS A 148 3.54 12.48 -10.05
N GLU A 149 3.51 12.95 -11.31
CA GLU A 149 4.29 12.34 -12.38
C GLU A 149 5.75 12.61 -12.08
N HIS A 150 6.43 11.65 -11.45
CA HIS A 150 7.87 11.57 -11.56
C HIS A 150 8.18 11.16 -12.99
N THR A 151 8.46 12.15 -13.84
CA THR A 151 9.02 11.93 -15.18
C THR A 151 10.29 11.11 -15.05
N ALA A 152 10.32 9.98 -15.77
CA ALA A 152 11.44 9.06 -15.91
C ALA A 152 12.76 9.74 -16.34
#